data_AF-D9UK44-F1
#
_entry.id   AF-D9UK44-F1
#
_cell.length_a   1.000
_cell.length_b   1.000
_cell.length_c   1.000
_cell.angle_alpha   90.00
_cell.angle_beta   90.00
_cell.angle_gamma   90.00
#
_symmetry.space_group_name_H-M   'P 1'
#
loop_
_entity.id
_entity.type
_entity.pdbx_description
1 polymer ?
#
loop_
_entity_poly.entity_id
_entity_poly.type
_entity_poly.pdbx_seq_one_letter_code
_entity_poly.pdbx_strand_id
1 'polypeptide(L)' 'MRAALGRKARLVSVDSGGHGSYLGTGNACGDAAVTAFLVDGVRPDRDIECP' A
#
# COMPACT_ATOMS: atom_id res chain seq x y z
N MET A 1 7.83 2.73 -11.16
CA MET A 1 7.29 3.88 -10.38
C MET A 1 8.16 4.27 -9.18
N ARG A 2 8.65 3.34 -8.34
CA ARG A 2 9.51 3.66 -7.18
C ARG A 2 10.67 4.62 -7.49
N ALA A 3 11.47 4.33 -8.52
CA ALA A 3 12.62 5.17 -8.87
C ALA A 3 12.23 6.61 -9.26
N ALA A 4 11.13 6.78 -9.99
CA ALA A 4 10.64 8.08 -10.43
C ALA A 4 10.09 8.94 -9.29
N LEU A 5 9.46 8.31 -8.28
CA LEU A 5 8.86 9.01 -7.12
C LEU A 5 9.84 9.22 -5.96
N GLY A 6 10.99 8.52 -5.99
CA GLY A 6 12.05 8.65 -4.99
C GLY A 6 11.59 8.34 -3.56
N ARG A 7 12.23 9.00 -2.58
CA ARG A 7 11.95 8.80 -1.14
C ARG A 7 10.60 9.35 -0.68
N LYS A 8 9.85 10.03 -1.55
CA LYS A 8 8.51 10.53 -1.25
C LYS A 8 7.43 9.44 -1.37
N ALA A 9 7.74 8.29 -1.97
CA ALA A 9 6.80 7.17 -2.09
C ALA A 9 7.20 6.01 -1.19
N ARG A 10 6.19 5.26 -0.74
CA ARG A 10 6.32 3.98 -0.05
C ARG A 10 5.59 2.92 -0.87
N LEU A 11 6.18 1.73 -0.98
CA LEU A 11 5.54 0.60 -1.62
C LEU A 11 4.86 -0.27 -0.57
N VAL A 12 3.60 -0.62 -0.84
CA VAL A 12 2.86 -1.64 -0.10
C VAL A 12 2.60 -2.76 -1.09
N SER A 13 3.31 -3.88 -0.94
CA SER A 13 3.04 -5.10 -1.70
C SER A 13 2.00 -5.93 -0.97
N VAL A 14 1.10 -6.57 -1.71
CA VAL A 14 0.01 -7.38 -1.16
C VAL A 14 0.12 -8.75 -1.80
N ASP A 15 0.31 -9.79 -1.00
CA ASP A 15 0.36 -11.17 -1.46
C ASP A 15 -1.05 -11.67 -1.77
N SER A 16 -1.62 -11.16 -2.87
CA SER A 16 -2.91 -11.58 -3.37
C SER A 16 -2.98 -11.44 -4.89
N GLY A 17 -3.76 -12.32 -5.52
CA GLY A 17 -3.99 -12.30 -6.97
C GLY A 17 -5.15 -11.38 -7.37
N GLY A 18 -5.08 -10.78 -8.56
CA GLY A 18 -6.17 -9.98 -9.14
C GLY A 18 -5.78 -8.53 -9.45
N HIS A 19 -6.76 -7.72 -9.88
CA HIS A 19 -6.58 -6.30 -10.18
C HIS A 19 -7.44 -5.46 -9.25
N GLY A 20 -6.87 -4.37 -8.72
CA GLY A 20 -7.53 -3.49 -7.75
C GLY A 20 -7.38 -4.04 -6.33
N SER A 21 -6.19 -3.92 -5.76
CA SER A 21 -5.90 -4.45 -4.42
C SER A 21 -6.70 -3.74 -3.32
N TYR A 22 -6.78 -2.41 -3.34
CA TYR A 22 -7.50 -1.64 -2.33
C TYR A 22 -9.02 -1.83 -2.44
N LEU A 23 -9.64 -2.32 -1.37
CA LEU A 23 -11.08 -2.64 -1.28
C LEU A 23 -11.60 -3.54 -2.43
N GLY A 24 -10.71 -4.35 -3.00
CA GLY A 24 -11.01 -5.25 -4.09
C GLY A 24 -10.39 -6.62 -3.86
N THR A 25 -9.37 -6.96 -4.63
CA THR A 25 -8.74 -8.28 -4.60
C THR A 25 -7.59 -8.39 -3.60
N GLY A 26 -7.40 -7.41 -2.72
CA GLY A 26 -6.31 -7.39 -1.73
C GLY A 26 -6.65 -8.11 -0.43
N ASN A 27 -6.07 -7.62 0.65
CA ASN A 27 -6.28 -8.11 2.02
C ASN A 27 -6.35 -6.94 3.02
N ALA A 28 -6.76 -7.27 4.25
CA ALA A 28 -6.97 -6.28 5.31
C ALA A 28 -5.70 -5.47 5.67
N CYS A 29 -4.51 -6.06 5.53
CA CYS A 29 -3.25 -5.35 5.80
C CYS A 29 -3.02 -4.24 4.77
N GLY A 30 -3.19 -4.53 3.48
CA GLY A 30 -3.09 -3.54 2.42
C GLY A 30 -4.15 -2.44 2.55
N ASP A 31 -5.38 -2.83 2.84
CA ASP A 31 -6.49 -1.90 3.02
C ASP A 31 -6.27 -0.95 4.20
N ALA A 32 -5.76 -1.44 5.33
CA ALA A 32 -5.45 -0.60 6.48
C ALA A 32 -4.36 0.42 6.15
N ALA A 33 -3.29 0.02 5.46
CA ALA A 33 -2.20 0.91 5.09
C ALA A 33 -2.66 2.00 4.10
N VAL A 34 -3.47 1.64 3.11
CA VAL A 34 -4.02 2.59 2.13
C VAL A 34 -5.05 3.52 2.78
N THR A 35 -5.93 3.00 3.63
CA THR A 35 -6.93 3.80 4.35
C THR A 35 -6.28 4.85 5.24
N ALA A 36 -5.27 4.48 6.02
CA ALA A 36 -4.52 5.42 6.87
C ALA A 36 -3.87 6.55 6.05
N PHE A 37 -3.40 6.27 4.83
CA PHE A 37 -2.89 7.30 3.94
C PHE A 37 -4.00 8.21 3.40
N LEU A 38 -5.12 7.65 2.96
CA LEU A 38 -6.21 8.41 2.36
C LEU A 38 -6.97 9.28 3.37
N VAL A 39 -7.15 8.78 4.60
CA VAL A 39 -7.90 9.48 5.66
C VAL A 39 -6.97 10.43 6.43
N ASP A 40 -5.82 9.94 6.88
CA ASP A 40 -4.97 10.65 7.84
C ASP A 40 -3.67 11.19 7.22
N GLY A 41 -3.37 10.85 5.96
CA GLY A 41 -2.09 11.19 5.31
C GLY A 41 -0.89 10.39 5.84
N VAL A 42 -1.13 9.38 6.68
CA VAL A 42 -0.08 8.56 7.30
C VAL A 42 0.43 7.53 6.31
N ARG A 43 1.75 7.45 6.13
CA ARG A 43 2.41 6.44 5.28
C ARG A 43 3.27 5.52 6.13
N PRO A 44 3.49 4.27 5.72
CA PRO A 44 4.46 3.40 6.36
C PRO A 44 5.87 4.02 6.43
N ASP A 45 6.62 3.73 7.49
CA ASP A 45 8.00 4.22 7.67
C ASP A 45 8.99 3.61 6.67
N ARG A 46 8.63 2.47 6.07
CA ARG A 46 9.39 1.73 5.08
C ARG A 46 8.43 1.07 4.09
N ASP A 47 8.96 0.48 3.04
CA ASP A 47 8.16 -0.38 2.19
C ASP A 47 7.75 -1.63 2.99
N ILE A 48 6.53 -2.09 2.79
CA ILE A 48 5.98 -3.23 3.53
C ILE A 48 5.39 -4.27 2.58
N GLU A 49 5.39 -5.51 3.02
CA GLU A 49 4.75 -6.64 2.37
C GLU A 49 3.64 -7.14 3.29
N CYS A 50 2.42 -7.16 2.76
CA CYS A 50 1.23 -7.62 3.44
C CYS A 50 0.91 -9.05 2.99
N PRO A 51 0.80 -10.02 3.91
CA PRO A 51 0.33 -11.37 3.60
C PRO A 51 -1.16 -11.36 3.30
#